data_AF-A0A7V6G9C3-F1
#
_entry.id   AF-A0A7V6G9C3-F1
#
_cell.length_a   1.000
_cell.length_b   1.000
_cell.length_c   1.000
_cell.angle_alpha   90.00
_cell.angle_beta   90.00
_cell.angle_gamma   90.00
#
_symmetry.space_group_name_H-M   'P 1'
#
loop_
_entity.id
_entity.type
_entity.pdbx_description
1 polymer ?
#
loop_
_entity_poly.entity_id
_entity_poly.type
_entity_poly.pdbx_seq_one_letter_code
_entity_poly.pdbx_strand_id
1 'polypeptide(L)'
;MDLVKLNALVLSLLETECSKTVDYLVEELRMEYPEEFKKIMGEFQKEYSLSGCGAEMSPITAVNASLNYLYNEGKVEKERRNGFGMWRLK
;
A
#
# COMPACT_ATOMS: atom_id res chain seq x y z
N MET A 1 -13.41 0.70 -5.52
CA MET A 1 -12.22 -0.18 -5.42
C MET A 1 -12.46 -1.23 -4.35
N ASP A 2 -12.00 -2.46 -4.55
CA ASP A 2 -11.98 -3.48 -3.47
C ASP A 2 -10.86 -3.22 -2.46
N LEU A 3 -11.11 -2.28 -1.53
CA LEU A 3 -10.22 -1.94 -0.42
C LEU A 3 -9.89 -3.14 0.46
N VAL A 4 -10.81 -4.09 0.58
CA VAL A 4 -10.64 -5.28 1.40
C VAL A 4 -9.55 -6.16 0.80
N LYS A 5 -9.57 -6.34 -0.53
CA LYS A 5 -8.51 -7.08 -1.24
C LYS A 5 -7.15 -6.39 -1.13
N LEU A 6 -7.09 -5.07 -1.30
CA LEU A 6 -5.82 -4.33 -1.15
C LEU A 6 -5.26 -4.46 0.28
N ASN A 7 -6.10 -4.30 1.30
CA ASN A 7 -5.69 -4.45 2.70
C ASN A 7 -5.15 -5.85 2.99
N ALA A 8 -5.76 -6.89 2.44
CA ALA A 8 -5.29 -8.27 2.61
C ALA A 8 -3.91 -8.48 1.97
N LEU A 9 -3.69 -7.95 0.76
CA LEU A 9 -2.40 -8.05 0.06
C LEU A 9 -1.30 -7.25 0.77
N VAL A 10 -1.61 -6.05 1.28
CA VAL A 10 -0.65 -5.26 2.06
C VAL A 10 -0.26 -5.99 3.34
N LEU A 11 -1.23 -6.60 4.04
CA LEU A 11 -0.94 -7.40 5.23
C LEU A 11 -0.08 -8.63 4.92
N SER A 12 -0.29 -9.31 3.78
CA SER A 12 0.51 -10.49 3.43
C SER A 12 1.96 -10.17 3.06
N LEU A 13 2.27 -8.92 2.73
CA LEU A 13 3.62 -8.44 2.41
C LEU A 13 4.36 -7.89 3.63
N LEU A 14 3.68 -7.58 4.73
CA LEU A 14 4.31 -7.05 5.93
C LEU A 14 4.84 -8.18 6.83
N GLU A 15 5.86 -7.87 7.62
CA GLU A 15 6.50 -8.79 8.57
C GLU A 15 6.59 -8.12 9.94
N THR A 16 6.72 -8.91 11.02
CA THR A 16 6.82 -8.37 12.40
C THR A 16 8.21 -7.81 12.70
N GLU A 17 9.27 -8.48 12.20
CA GLU A 17 10.67 -8.15 12.50
C GLU A 17 11.29 -7.16 11.50
N CYS A 18 10.64 -6.93 10.37
CA CYS A 18 11.14 -6.09 9.29
C CYS A 18 10.13 -5.00 8.93
N SER A 19 10.56 -3.75 9.06
CA SER A 19 9.79 -2.60 8.62
C SER A 19 10.09 -2.27 7.16
N LYS A 20 9.05 -1.91 6.40
CA LYS A 20 9.13 -1.61 4.97
C LYS A 20 8.62 -0.20 4.68
N THR A 21 9.19 0.47 3.68
CA THR A 21 8.64 1.75 3.19
C THR A 21 7.45 1.50 2.28
N VAL A 22 6.65 2.53 2.02
CA VAL A 22 5.52 2.45 1.08
C VAL A 22 6.02 2.10 -0.32
N ASP A 23 7.11 2.73 -0.77
CA ASP A 23 7.71 2.46 -2.08
C ASP A 23 8.13 1.00 -2.21
N TYR A 24 8.74 0.43 -1.16
CA TYR A 24 9.13 -0.98 -1.16
C TYR A 24 7.92 -1.91 -1.25
N LEU A 25 6.85 -1.63 -0.48
CA LEU A 25 5.60 -2.41 -0.53
C LEU A 25 4.90 -2.31 -1.89
N VAL A 26 4.96 -1.16 -2.55
CA VAL A 26 4.42 -0.98 -3.90
C VAL A 26 5.16 -1.87 -4.90
N GLU A 27 6.50 -1.94 -4.82
CA GLU A 27 7.29 -2.81 -5.70
C GLU A 27 7.06 -4.30 -5.39
N GLU A 28 7.01 -4.71 -4.11
CA GLU A 28 6.65 -6.08 -3.74
C GLU A 28 5.26 -6.45 -4.24
N LEU A 29 4.26 -5.58 -4.08
CA LEU A 29 2.91 -5.82 -4.59
C LEU A 29 2.90 -5.97 -6.12
N ARG A 30 3.71 -5.18 -6.84
CA ARG A 30 3.85 -5.30 -8.30
C ARG A 30 4.53 -6.60 -8.72
N MET A 31 5.51 -7.08 -7.96
CA MET A 31 6.27 -8.29 -8.27
C MET A 31 5.50 -9.57 -7.91
N GLU A 32 4.94 -9.64 -6.71
CA GLU A 32 4.28 -10.83 -6.17
C GLU A 32 2.84 -10.97 -6.68
N TYR A 33 2.15 -9.86 -6.95
CA TYR A 33 0.74 -9.84 -7.37
C TYR A 33 0.50 -8.93 -8.58
N PRO A 34 1.15 -9.16 -9.74
CA PRO A 34 1.14 -8.23 -10.87
C PRO A 34 -0.25 -8.01 -11.49
N GLU A 35 -1.12 -9.02 -11.49
CA GLU A 35 -2.48 -8.93 -12.05
C GLU A 35 -3.40 -8.13 -11.12
N GLU A 36 -3.40 -8.46 -9.83
CA GLU A 36 -4.06 -7.70 -8.78
C GLU A 36 -3.62 -6.25 -8.77
N PHE A 37 -2.31 -6.01 -8.83
CA PHE A 37 -1.74 -4.67 -8.84
C PHE A 37 -2.34 -3.85 -9.98
N LYS A 38 -2.27 -4.35 -11.21
CA LYS A 38 -2.85 -3.66 -12.38
C LYS A 38 -4.35 -3.38 -12.21
N LYS A 39 -5.10 -4.36 -11.70
CA LYS A 39 -6.55 -4.23 -11.50
C LYS A 39 -6.88 -3.16 -10.44
N ILE A 40 -6.29 -3.28 -9.25
CA ILE A 40 -6.55 -2.39 -8.12
C ILE A 40 -6.13 -0.96 -8.46
N MET A 41 -4.96 -0.77 -9.09
CA MET A 41 -4.51 0.57 -9.47
C MET A 41 -5.37 1.18 -10.56
N GLY A 42 -5.82 0.38 -11.54
CA GLY A 42 -6.78 0.83 -12.54
C GLY A 42 -8.14 1.24 -11.94
N GLU A 43 -8.63 0.51 -10.94
CA GLU A 43 -9.84 0.87 -10.19
C GLU A 43 -9.66 2.15 -9.37
N PHE A 44 -8.55 2.27 -8.63
CA PHE A 44 -8.23 3.45 -7.83
C PHE A 44 -8.11 4.70 -8.70
N GLN A 45 -7.39 4.60 -9.83
CA GLN A 45 -7.24 5.71 -10.76
C GLN A 45 -8.59 6.21 -11.28
N LYS A 46 -9.50 5.29 -11.64
CA LYS A 46 -10.86 5.62 -12.11
C LYS A 46 -11.70 6.27 -11.01
N GLU A 47 -11.68 5.69 -9.81
CA GLU A 47 -12.48 6.16 -8.67
C GLU A 47 -12.14 7.60 -8.28
N TYR A 48 -10.84 7.94 -8.29
CA TYR A 48 -10.37 9.27 -7.94
C TYR A 48 -10.14 10.20 -9.15
N SER A 49 -10.57 9.79 -10.36
CA SER A 49 -10.39 10.54 -11.61
C SER A 49 -8.97 11.05 -11.83
N LEU A 50 -7.97 10.23 -11.47
CA LEU A 50 -6.57 10.62 -11.49
C LEU A 50 -6.01 10.56 -12.92
N SER A 51 -5.29 11.61 -13.31
CA SER A 51 -4.59 11.72 -14.61
C SER A 51 -3.19 12.32 -14.44
N GLY A 52 -2.32 12.10 -15.42
CA GLY A 52 -0.92 12.55 -15.39
C GLY A 52 -0.17 12.04 -14.16
N CYS A 53 0.56 12.94 -13.46
CA CYS A 53 1.32 12.60 -12.25
C CYS A 53 0.44 11.98 -11.13
N GLY A 54 -0.85 12.30 -11.09
CA GLY A 54 -1.78 11.71 -10.12
C GLY A 54 -2.01 10.22 -10.36
N ALA A 55 -1.99 9.79 -11.63
CA ALA A 55 -2.10 8.37 -11.98
C ALA A 55 -0.81 7.61 -11.65
N GLU A 56 0.36 8.22 -11.86
CA GLU A 56 1.66 7.63 -11.52
C GLU A 56 1.85 7.47 -10.02
N MET A 57 1.36 8.43 -9.22
CA MET A 57 1.38 8.39 -7.76
C MET A 57 0.24 7.56 -7.15
N SER A 58 -0.68 7.05 -7.98
CA SER A 58 -1.83 6.28 -7.52
C SER A 58 -1.45 5.06 -6.66
N PRO A 59 -0.37 4.30 -6.94
CA PRO A 59 -0.02 3.13 -6.12
C PRO A 59 0.48 3.51 -4.74
N ILE A 60 1.34 4.53 -4.65
CA ILE A 60 1.84 5.04 -3.36
C ILE A 60 0.68 5.57 -2.52
N THR A 61 -0.28 6.26 -3.15
CA THR A 61 -1.45 6.81 -2.47
C THR A 61 -2.38 5.69 -1.97
N ALA A 62 -2.66 4.69 -2.82
CA ALA A 62 -3.51 3.56 -2.48
C ALA A 62 -2.92 2.73 -1.33
N VAL A 63 -1.63 2.41 -1.40
CA VAL A 63 -0.93 1.65 -0.34
C VAL A 63 -0.87 2.47 0.96
N ASN A 64 -0.60 3.78 0.91
CA ASN A 64 -0.69 4.64 2.10
C ASN A 64 -2.09 4.66 2.72
N ALA A 65 -3.14 4.76 1.89
CA ALA A 65 -4.52 4.73 2.38
C ALA A 65 -4.82 3.41 3.09
N SER A 66 -4.39 2.28 2.52
CA SER A 66 -4.51 0.95 3.12
C SER A 66 -3.76 0.85 4.46
N LEU A 67 -2.50 1.30 4.52
CA LEU A 67 -1.69 1.26 5.74
C LEU A 67 -2.27 2.11 6.87
N ASN A 68 -2.76 3.32 6.56
CA ASN A 68 -3.42 4.16 7.56
C ASN A 68 -4.72 3.52 8.08
N TYR A 69 -5.49 2.87 7.20
CA TYR A 69 -6.67 2.11 7.63
C TYR A 69 -6.28 0.96 8.56
N LEU A 70 -5.30 0.14 8.17
CA LEU A 70 -4.80 -0.99 8.95
C LEU A 70 -4.20 -0.55 10.31
N TYR A 71 -3.60 0.64 10.35
CA TYR A 71 -3.07 1.22 11.57
C TYR A 71 -4.18 1.62 12.54
N ASN A 72 -5.25 2.25 12.04
CA ASN A 72 -6.42 2.57 12.86
C ASN A 72 -7.12 1.30 13.40
N GLU A 73 -7.06 0.21 12.65
CA GLU A 73 -7.52 -1.13 13.07
C GLU A 73 -6.53 -1.84 14.03
N GLY A 74 -5.36 -1.24 14.30
CA GLY A 74 -4.35 -1.80 15.20
C GLY A 74 -3.61 -3.04 14.64
N LYS A 75 -3.64 -3.27 13.33
CA LYS A 75 -3.01 -4.44 12.68
C LYS A 75 -1.56 -4.23 12.27
N VAL A 76 -1.15 -2.98 12.13
CA VAL A 76 0.21 -2.59 11.73
C VAL A 76 0.72 -1.50 12.65
N GLU A 77 2.04 -1.39 12.75
CA GLU A 77 2.71 -0.30 13.43
C GLU A 77 3.42 0.61 12.43
N LYS A 78 3.53 1.90 12.78
CA LYS A 78 4.27 2.89 12.01
C LYS A 78 5.44 3.39 12.83
N GLU A 79 6.65 3.27 12.29
CA GLU A 79 7.85 3.88 12.85
C GLU A 79 8.42 4.93 11.90
N ARG A 80 9.27 5.82 12.43
CA ARG A 80 10.02 6.79 11.63
C ARG A 80 11.51 6.47 11.73
N ARG A 81 12.16 6.18 10.61
CA ARG A 81 13.59 5.86 10.54
C ARG A 81 14.27 6.73 9.49
N ASN A 82 15.29 7.48 9.87
CA ASN A 82 16.05 8.38 8.99
C ASN A 82 15.16 9.35 8.17
N GLY A 83 14.07 9.83 8.76
CA GLY A 83 13.12 10.73 8.10
C GLY A 83 11.98 10.02 7.33
N PHE A 84 12.13 8.73 7.01
CA PHE A 84 11.15 7.93 6.29
C PHE A 84 10.13 7.28 7.23
N GLY A 85 8.87 7.22 6.79
CA GLY A 85 7.83 6.44 7.45
C GLY A 85 7.93 4.97 7.03
N MET A 86 8.04 4.08 8.00
CA MET A 86 8.15 2.64 7.76
C MET A 86 7.04 1.91 8.50
N TRP A 87 6.66 0.75 7.96
CA TRP A 87 5.49 0.00 8.38
C TRP A 87 5.84 -1.47 8.58
N ARG A 88 5.27 -2.09 9.60
CA ARG A 88 5.44 -3.51 9.93
C ARG A 88 4.17 -4.10 10.51
N LEU A 89 4.06 -5.42 10.54
CA LEU A 89 2.98 -6.08 11.28
C LEU A 89 3.14 -5.81 12.79
N LYS A 90 2.00 -5.69 13.45
CA LYS A 90 1.94 -5.61 14.91
C LYS A 90 1.99 -6.99 15.54
#